data_AF-A0A1C5GB08-F1
#
_entry.id   AF-A0A1C5GB08-F1
#
_cell.length_a   1.000
_cell.length_b   1.000
_cell.length_c   1.000
_cell.angle_alpha   90.00
_cell.angle_beta   90.00
_cell.angle_gamma   90.00
#
_symmetry.space_group_name_H-M   'P 1'
#
loop_
_entity.id
_entity.type
_entity.pdbx_description
1 polymer ?
#
loop_
_entity_poly.entity_id
_entity_poly.type
_entity_poly.pdbx_seq_one_letter_code
_entity_poly.pdbx_strand_id
1 'polypeptide(L)'
;MTRTKLIDPRRRVLVAVAVAVAAAAGLLATTACSRLADTVPTTSGNPSHSPVAMRLDKPKKLLGSWNESVDRRLRKPAIKDTDGFRKLLKGEPTSAVGTAYTPVEEQYSRELGVHRPGDNRVILVNGVSGTVTAPNATLSHVFAARPAITDVVPVPPGPLGGVAGCGSSQSKDGLTKFCTWVDDHTIGMVTFIGFPQSHDQHDLFRQIRAEFEHRAP
;
A
#
# COMPACT_ATOMS: atom_id res chain seq x y z
N MET A 1 -55.89 0.70 35.65
CA MET A 1 -55.93 1.57 34.45
C MET A 1 -54.53 2.16 34.34
N THR A 2 -53.69 1.92 33.34
CA THR A 2 -53.92 1.84 31.88
C THR A 2 -52.77 1.03 31.24
N ARG A 3 -53.08 0.37 30.12
CA ARG A 3 -52.23 -0.57 29.35
C ARG A 3 -51.02 0.08 28.65
N THR A 4 -49.94 -0.68 28.62
CA THR A 4 -49.00 -1.00 27.50
C THR A 4 -48.95 -0.08 26.27
N LYS A 5 -47.72 0.28 25.84
CA LYS A 5 -47.33 0.19 24.41
C LYS A 5 -45.81 0.01 24.25
N LEU A 6 -45.46 -1.23 23.89
CA LEU A 6 -44.19 -1.71 23.38
C LEU A 6 -44.05 -1.23 21.93
N ILE A 7 -42.94 -0.61 21.55
CA ILE A 7 -42.67 -0.17 20.17
C ILE A 7 -41.91 -1.28 19.43
N ASP A 8 -42.47 -1.69 18.29
CA ASP A 8 -42.13 -2.82 17.43
C ASP A 8 -40.88 -2.56 16.54
N PRO A 9 -39.90 -3.48 16.47
CA PRO A 9 -38.71 -3.35 15.65
C PRO A 9 -38.83 -4.13 14.32
N ARG A 10 -39.67 -3.69 13.38
CA ARG A 10 -39.67 -4.23 12.00
C ARG A 10 -40.05 -3.21 10.94
N ARG A 11 -39.09 -2.38 10.51
CA ARG A 11 -39.12 -1.73 9.18
C ARG A 11 -38.05 -2.35 8.29
N ARG A 12 -38.42 -3.46 7.64
CA ARG A 12 -37.73 -3.97 6.45
C ARG A 12 -38.26 -3.18 5.25
N VAL A 13 -37.46 -2.26 4.72
CA VAL A 13 -37.76 -1.63 3.43
C VAL A 13 -37.24 -2.57 2.35
N LEU A 14 -38.16 -3.28 1.69
CA LEU A 14 -37.89 -3.88 0.39
C LEU A 14 -37.77 -2.74 -0.63
N VAL A 15 -36.60 -2.59 -1.24
CA VAL A 15 -36.48 -1.84 -2.49
C VAL A 15 -36.29 -2.86 -3.60
N ALA A 16 -37.38 -3.14 -4.31
CA ALA A 16 -37.32 -3.80 -5.60
C ALA A 16 -36.97 -2.74 -6.66
N VAL A 17 -35.82 -2.88 -7.32
CA VAL A 17 -35.53 -2.15 -8.56
C VAL A 17 -35.56 -3.16 -9.69
N ALA A 18 -36.61 -3.05 -10.51
CA ALA A 18 -36.76 -3.79 -11.75
C ALA A 18 -36.10 -3.03 -12.91
N VAL A 19 -35.22 -3.75 -13.60
CA VAL A 19 -35.02 -3.85 -15.06
C VAL A 19 -35.24 -2.61 -15.94
N ALA A 20 -34.21 -2.25 -16.70
CA ALA A 20 -34.37 -1.89 -18.11
C ALA A 20 -33.10 -2.28 -18.90
N VAL A 21 -33.25 -3.31 -19.74
CA VAL A 21 -32.33 -3.65 -20.82
C VAL A 21 -32.64 -2.71 -21.99
N ALA A 22 -31.64 -2.01 -22.50
CA ALA A 22 -31.70 -1.39 -23.82
C ALA A 22 -30.38 -1.64 -24.54
N ALA A 23 -30.40 -2.59 -25.47
CA ALA A 23 -29.36 -2.78 -26.47
C ALA A 23 -29.56 -1.74 -27.58
N ALA A 24 -28.51 -1.00 -27.92
CA ALA A 24 -28.45 -0.25 -29.17
C ALA A 24 -27.06 -0.45 -29.79
N ALA A 25 -27.03 -1.32 -30.79
CA ALA A 25 -25.90 -1.49 -31.69
C ALA A 25 -25.86 -0.31 -32.66
N GLY A 26 -24.76 0.44 -32.65
CA GLY A 26 -24.46 1.48 -33.62
C GLY A 26 -23.06 1.26 -34.20
N LEU A 27 -22.99 0.48 -35.28
CA LEU A 27 -21.81 0.35 -36.12
C LEU A 27 -21.73 1.57 -37.04
N LEU A 28 -20.72 2.42 -36.85
CA LEU A 28 -20.32 3.41 -37.84
C LEU A 28 -18.88 3.10 -38.29
N ALA A 29 -18.78 2.48 -39.46
CA ALA A 29 -17.53 2.33 -40.18
C ALA A 29 -17.15 3.68 -40.79
N THR A 30 -16.05 4.27 -40.33
CA THR A 30 -15.39 5.39 -41.02
C THR A 30 -14.12 4.86 -41.69
N THR A 31 -14.07 5.08 -43.00
CA THR A 31 -12.95 4.77 -43.88
C THR A 31 -11.80 5.74 -43.61
N ALA A 32 -10.73 5.26 -42.99
CA ALA A 32 -9.48 6.02 -42.86
C ALA A 32 -8.53 5.66 -44.01
N CYS A 33 -8.29 6.62 -44.90
CA CYS A 33 -7.29 6.54 -45.95
C CYS A 33 -5.89 6.36 -45.36
N SER A 34 -5.21 5.27 -45.75
CA SER A 34 -3.79 5.06 -45.48
C SER A 34 -2.95 6.06 -46.27
N ARG A 35 -2.19 6.92 -45.57
CA ARG A 35 -0.99 7.53 -46.15
C ARG A 35 0.17 6.57 -45.88
N LEU A 36 0.78 6.06 -46.95
CA LEU A 36 2.13 5.49 -46.90
C LEU A 36 3.07 6.60 -46.42
N ALA A 37 3.67 6.41 -45.25
CA ALA A 37 4.86 7.13 -44.86
C ALA A 37 6.04 6.18 -44.97
N ASP A 38 7.06 6.63 -45.69
CA ASP A 38 8.31 5.95 -45.95
C ASP A 38 8.94 5.39 -44.67
N THR A 39 9.28 4.11 -44.71
CA THR A 39 10.05 3.45 -43.66
C THR A 39 11.52 3.82 -43.84
N VAL A 40 11.96 4.85 -43.13
CA VAL A 40 13.39 5.01 -42.80
C VAL A 40 13.71 3.96 -41.74
N PRO A 41 14.71 3.07 -41.94
CA PRO A 41 15.14 2.15 -40.90
C PRO A 41 15.92 2.95 -39.85
N THR A 42 15.19 3.53 -38.89
CA THR A 42 15.80 4.02 -37.67
C THR A 42 16.32 2.80 -36.92
N THR A 43 17.64 2.65 -36.93
CA THR A 43 18.35 1.74 -36.05
C THR A 43 18.11 2.22 -34.62
N SER A 44 16.98 1.81 -34.03
CA SER A 44 16.72 1.89 -32.60
C SER A 44 17.63 0.88 -31.92
N GLY A 45 18.90 1.26 -31.76
CA GLY A 45 19.75 0.69 -30.73
C GLY A 45 19.09 1.02 -29.39
N ASN A 46 18.23 0.13 -28.93
CA ASN A 46 17.67 0.20 -27.59
C ASN A 46 18.86 0.04 -26.65
N PRO A 47 19.27 1.07 -25.87
CA PRO A 47 20.32 0.89 -24.90
C PRO A 47 19.87 -0.26 -24.00
N SER A 48 20.65 -1.35 -24.01
CA SER A 48 20.45 -2.48 -23.12
C SER A 48 20.75 -1.99 -21.72
N HIS A 49 19.76 -1.34 -21.09
CA HIS A 49 19.81 -1.02 -19.69
C HIS A 49 19.78 -2.36 -18.97
N SER A 50 20.93 -2.81 -18.48
CA SER A 50 20.97 -3.89 -17.52
C SER A 50 19.96 -3.57 -16.42
N PRO A 51 19.10 -4.52 -16.03
CA PRO A 51 18.10 -4.27 -15.01
C PRO A 51 18.82 -3.79 -13.76
N VAL A 52 18.51 -2.56 -13.34
CA VAL A 52 19.11 -1.95 -12.15
C VAL A 52 18.54 -2.71 -10.97
N ALA A 53 19.39 -3.46 -10.26
CA ALA A 53 18.99 -4.14 -9.05
C ALA A 53 18.57 -3.10 -8.00
N MET A 54 17.44 -3.34 -7.32
CA MET A 54 16.97 -2.51 -6.21
C MET A 54 17.22 -3.21 -4.87
N ARG A 55 17.33 -2.41 -3.82
CA ARG A 55 17.54 -2.86 -2.44
C ARG A 55 16.70 -2.04 -1.47
N LEU A 56 16.24 -2.70 -0.42
CA LEU A 56 15.59 -2.08 0.72
C LEU A 56 16.53 -2.07 1.92
N ASP A 57 16.81 -0.88 2.44
CA ASP A 57 17.59 -0.68 3.65
C ASP A 57 16.78 0.07 4.69
N LYS A 58 16.99 -0.26 5.96
CA LYS A 58 16.30 0.38 7.08
C LYS A 58 17.11 1.59 7.54
N PRO A 59 16.57 2.83 7.48
CA PRO A 59 17.26 3.98 8.04
C PRO A 59 17.34 3.88 9.58
N LYS A 60 18.39 4.46 10.18
CA LYS A 60 18.52 4.51 11.65
C LYS A 60 17.43 5.38 12.30
N LYS A 61 17.00 6.41 11.57
CA LYS A 61 15.94 7.35 11.93
C LYS A 61 15.06 7.53 10.71
N LEU A 62 13.76 7.37 10.87
CA LEU A 62 12.81 7.61 9.79
C LEU A 62 12.39 9.09 9.81
N LEU A 63 12.34 9.75 8.65
CA LEU A 63 11.93 11.16 8.53
C LEU A 63 12.75 12.08 9.44
N GLY A 64 14.04 11.77 9.61
CA GLY A 64 15.01 12.52 10.41
C GLY A 64 14.88 12.39 11.94
N SER A 65 13.70 12.11 12.49
CA SER A 65 13.46 12.16 13.94
C SER A 65 12.88 10.89 14.56
N TRP A 66 12.19 10.04 13.79
CA TRP A 66 11.49 8.88 14.34
C TRP A 66 12.47 7.75 14.68
N ASN A 67 12.35 7.23 15.89
CA ASN A 67 13.18 6.14 16.40
C ASN A 67 12.70 4.80 15.86
N GLU A 68 13.62 3.90 15.52
CA GLU A 68 13.24 2.50 15.36
C GLU A 68 12.70 1.97 16.70
N SER A 69 11.53 1.34 16.67
CA SER A 69 10.89 0.75 17.84
C SER A 69 11.64 -0.49 18.32
N VAL A 70 11.87 -0.56 19.63
CA VAL A 70 12.37 -1.76 20.30
C VAL A 70 11.23 -2.73 20.63
N ASP A 71 9.97 -2.26 20.65
CA ASP A 71 8.79 -3.08 20.90
C ASP A 71 8.60 -4.17 19.84
N ARG A 72 8.85 -5.43 20.24
CA ARG A 72 8.68 -6.59 19.35
C ARG A 72 7.23 -6.76 18.90
N ARG A 73 6.24 -6.28 19.67
CA ARG A 73 4.82 -6.37 19.32
C ARG A 73 4.49 -5.51 18.10
N LEU A 74 5.18 -4.38 17.93
CA LEU A 74 5.03 -3.52 16.75
C LEU A 74 5.77 -4.04 15.52
N ARG A 75 6.97 -4.61 15.72
CA ARG A 75 7.78 -5.12 14.59
C ARG A 75 7.27 -6.44 14.02
N LYS A 76 6.66 -7.29 14.84
CA LYS A 76 6.23 -8.64 14.43
C LYS A 76 5.21 -8.63 13.26
N PRO A 77 4.19 -7.77 13.21
CA PRO A 77 3.32 -7.64 12.04
C PRO A 77 4.08 -7.30 10.75
N ALA A 78 4.97 -6.30 10.78
CA ALA A 78 5.78 -5.90 9.63
C ALA A 78 6.67 -7.04 9.11
N ILE A 79 7.30 -7.80 10.02
CA ILE A 79 8.10 -8.98 9.67
C ILE A 79 7.21 -10.06 9.02
N LYS A 80 6.03 -10.33 9.58
CA LYS A 80 5.10 -11.31 9.01
C LYS A 80 4.63 -10.91 7.60
N ASP A 81 4.34 -9.64 7.37
CA ASP A 81 3.96 -9.14 6.04
C ASP A 81 5.10 -9.28 5.03
N THR A 82 6.36 -9.11 5.49
CA THR A 82 7.56 -9.36 4.68
C THR A 82 7.58 -10.80 4.17
N ASP A 83 7.30 -11.79 5.02
CA ASP A 83 7.25 -13.21 4.63
C ASP A 83 6.13 -13.50 3.62
N GLY A 84 5.02 -12.76 3.70
CA GLY A 84 3.96 -12.78 2.70
C GLY A 84 4.45 -12.28 1.34
N PHE A 85 5.17 -11.15 1.33
CA PHE A 85 5.68 -10.56 0.08
C PHE A 85 6.76 -11.40 -0.60
N ARG A 86 7.59 -12.14 0.16
CA ARG A 86 8.57 -13.07 -0.43
C ARG A 86 7.92 -14.06 -1.39
N LYS A 87 6.69 -14.50 -1.09
CA LYS A 87 5.94 -15.47 -1.91
C LYS A 87 5.38 -14.87 -3.21
N LEU A 88 5.42 -13.54 -3.36
CA LEU A 88 4.97 -12.83 -4.54
C LEU A 88 6.12 -12.54 -5.52
N LEU A 89 7.35 -12.87 -5.14
CA LEU A 89 8.53 -12.72 -5.99
C LEU A 89 8.73 -13.93 -6.91
N LYS A 90 9.36 -13.68 -8.05
CA LYS A 90 9.94 -14.72 -8.89
C LYS A 90 11.36 -15.02 -8.39
N GLY A 91 11.49 -16.05 -7.57
CA GLY A 91 12.76 -16.48 -6.99
C GLY A 91 13.01 -15.92 -5.60
N GLU A 92 14.25 -16.02 -5.14
CA GLU A 92 14.63 -15.57 -3.79
C GLU A 92 14.73 -14.03 -3.70
N PRO A 93 14.33 -13.43 -2.58
CA PRO A 93 14.51 -12.01 -2.33
C PRO A 93 15.99 -11.65 -2.20
N THR A 94 16.38 -10.52 -2.78
CA THR A 94 17.73 -9.95 -2.67
C THR A 94 17.92 -9.11 -1.41
N SER A 95 16.82 -8.55 -0.88
CA SER A 95 16.79 -7.87 0.41
C SER A 95 15.38 -7.87 0.99
N ALA A 96 15.27 -7.62 2.29
CA ALA A 96 13.99 -7.60 2.98
C ALA A 96 14.07 -6.75 4.26
N VAL A 97 13.02 -6.01 4.55
CA VAL A 97 12.90 -5.16 5.73
C VAL A 97 11.54 -5.37 6.37
N GLY A 98 11.49 -5.38 7.70
CA GLY A 98 10.26 -5.39 8.48
C GLY A 98 10.53 -4.74 9.83
N THR A 99 10.02 -3.54 10.04
CA THR A 99 10.28 -2.77 11.25
C THR A 99 9.14 -1.80 11.59
N ALA A 100 9.27 -1.11 12.71
CA ALA A 100 8.36 -0.07 13.16
C ALA A 100 9.15 1.13 13.68
N TYR A 101 8.57 2.32 13.56
CA TYR A 101 9.12 3.57 14.08
C TYR A 101 8.12 4.34 14.93
N THR A 102 8.65 5.07 15.90
CA THR A 102 7.88 5.87 16.86
C THR A 102 8.47 7.28 16.95
N PRO A 103 7.63 8.31 17.13
CA PRO A 103 8.10 9.70 17.19
C PRO A 103 8.74 10.05 18.55
N VAL A 104 8.46 9.25 19.58
CA VAL A 104 9.00 9.39 20.92
C VAL A 104 9.92 8.22 21.27
N GLU A 105 10.81 8.44 22.23
CA GLU A 105 11.62 7.37 22.82
C GLU A 105 10.70 6.44 23.62
N GLU A 106 10.80 5.15 23.33
CA GLU A 106 10.02 4.14 24.04
C GLU A 106 10.60 3.91 25.43
N GLN A 107 9.74 3.82 26.44
CA GLN A 107 10.14 3.57 27.82
C GLN A 107 9.75 2.15 28.24
N TYR A 108 10.56 1.54 29.09
CA TYR A 108 10.25 0.25 29.71
C TYR A 108 9.83 0.45 31.16
N SER A 109 8.69 -0.11 31.54
CA SER A 109 8.32 -0.32 32.94
C SER A 109 7.97 -1.79 33.18
N ARG A 110 8.05 -2.23 34.43
CA ARG A 110 7.72 -3.61 34.80
C ARG A 110 6.24 -3.90 34.61
N GLU A 111 5.39 -2.90 34.80
CA GLU A 111 3.93 -3.00 34.79
C GLU A 111 3.35 -2.96 33.37
N LEU A 112 3.86 -2.05 32.53
CA LEU A 112 3.30 -1.80 31.18
C LEU A 112 4.15 -2.44 30.07
N GLY A 113 5.35 -2.90 30.40
CA GLY A 113 6.37 -3.24 29.41
C GLY A 113 6.81 -2.00 28.63
N VAL A 114 7.07 -2.19 27.33
CA VAL A 114 7.42 -1.08 26.44
C VAL A 114 6.18 -0.22 26.18
N HIS A 115 6.29 1.09 26.43
CA HIS A 115 5.21 2.06 26.25
C HIS A 115 5.75 3.39 25.69
N ARG A 116 4.84 4.25 25.23
CA ARG A 116 5.14 5.48 24.50
C ARG A 116 4.38 6.65 25.14
N PRO A 117 4.97 7.34 26.13
CA PRO A 117 4.29 8.46 26.78
C PRO A 117 4.15 9.64 25.82
N GLY A 118 2.97 10.26 25.79
CA GLY A 118 2.70 11.49 25.03
C GLY A 118 2.32 11.32 23.55
N ASP A 119 2.84 10.29 22.86
CA ASP A 119 2.52 10.07 21.44
C ASP A 119 2.45 8.56 21.11
N ASN A 120 1.27 8.11 20.68
CA ASN A 120 1.00 6.71 20.36
C ASN A 120 1.12 6.40 18.86
N ARG A 121 1.56 7.36 18.03
CA ARG A 121 1.72 7.13 16.59
C ARG A 121 2.81 6.12 16.32
N VAL A 122 2.56 5.28 15.33
CA VAL A 122 3.51 4.28 14.86
C VAL A 122 3.48 4.23 13.34
N ILE A 123 4.65 4.13 12.73
CA ILE A 123 4.80 3.80 11.31
C ILE A 123 5.41 2.41 11.23
N LEU A 124 4.73 1.46 10.62
CA LEU A 124 5.31 0.17 10.27
C LEU A 124 5.77 0.24 8.82
N VAL A 125 6.97 -0.27 8.55
CA VAL A 125 7.49 -0.37 7.18
C VAL A 125 7.95 -1.80 6.97
N ASN A 126 7.46 -2.41 5.90
CA ASN A 126 7.88 -3.73 5.47
C ASN A 126 8.00 -3.80 3.96
N GLY A 127 8.90 -4.65 3.48
CA GLY A 127 9.11 -4.81 2.05
C GLY A 127 10.17 -5.84 1.71
N VAL A 128 10.18 -6.24 0.44
CA VAL A 128 11.18 -7.14 -0.15
C VAL A 128 11.66 -6.57 -1.47
N SER A 129 12.92 -6.82 -1.80
CA SER A 129 13.45 -6.65 -3.15
C SER A 129 13.66 -8.01 -3.81
N GLY A 130 13.41 -8.07 -5.11
CA GLY A 130 13.53 -9.26 -5.96
C GLY A 130 12.65 -9.09 -7.21
N THR A 131 12.67 -10.06 -8.11
CA THR A 131 11.92 -9.92 -9.38
C THR A 131 10.42 -9.98 -9.16
N VAL A 132 9.69 -8.95 -9.60
CA VAL A 132 8.22 -8.90 -9.65
C VAL A 132 7.79 -8.90 -11.11
N THR A 133 6.96 -9.85 -11.53
CA THR A 133 6.61 -10.02 -12.95
C THR A 133 5.38 -9.25 -13.40
N ALA A 134 4.54 -8.80 -12.47
CA ALA A 134 3.28 -8.13 -12.78
C ALA A 134 2.89 -7.12 -11.68
N PRO A 135 3.53 -5.93 -11.61
CA PRO A 135 3.34 -4.99 -10.50
C PRO A 135 1.89 -4.63 -10.19
N ASN A 136 1.06 -4.39 -11.20
CA ASN A 136 -0.37 -4.08 -11.04
C ASN A 136 -1.18 -5.24 -10.42
N ALA A 137 -0.91 -6.48 -10.87
CA ALA A 137 -1.58 -7.66 -10.35
C ALA A 137 -1.12 -7.97 -8.93
N THR A 138 0.18 -7.79 -8.65
CA THR A 138 0.75 -7.92 -7.31
C THR A 138 0.15 -6.89 -6.35
N LEU A 139 0.04 -5.62 -6.73
CA LEU A 139 -0.60 -4.58 -5.91
C LEU A 139 -2.05 -4.95 -5.57
N SER A 140 -2.81 -5.38 -6.58
CA SER A 140 -4.19 -5.87 -6.39
C SER A 140 -4.26 -7.05 -5.43
N HIS A 141 -3.34 -8.02 -5.56
CA HIS A 141 -3.26 -9.19 -4.68
C HIS A 141 -2.95 -8.81 -3.23
N VAL A 142 -2.02 -7.87 -3.01
CA VAL A 142 -1.64 -7.37 -1.68
C VAL A 142 -2.86 -6.81 -0.93
N PHE A 143 -3.72 -6.03 -1.60
CA PHE A 143 -4.95 -5.52 -1.00
C PHE A 143 -6.04 -6.57 -0.89
N ALA A 144 -6.22 -7.45 -1.88
CA ALA A 144 -7.21 -8.53 -1.85
C ALA A 144 -6.97 -9.52 -0.68
N ALA A 145 -5.71 -9.73 -0.29
CA ALA A 145 -5.35 -10.54 0.88
C ALA A 145 -5.72 -9.90 2.22
N ARG A 146 -6.20 -8.64 2.23
CA ARG A 146 -6.53 -7.86 3.43
C ARG A 146 -7.92 -7.23 3.30
N PRO A 147 -9.01 -8.02 3.38
CA PRO A 147 -10.37 -7.55 3.13
C PRO A 147 -10.88 -6.49 4.13
N ALA A 148 -10.19 -6.27 5.25
CA ALA A 148 -10.47 -5.19 6.18
C ALA A 148 -10.01 -3.81 5.68
N ILE A 149 -9.17 -3.75 4.63
CA ILE A 149 -8.74 -2.51 3.99
C ILE A 149 -9.77 -2.13 2.93
N THR A 150 -10.37 -0.97 3.08
CA THR A 150 -11.33 -0.36 2.15
C THR A 150 -10.75 0.89 1.51
N ASP A 151 -11.52 1.47 0.58
CA ASP A 151 -11.24 2.78 -0.04
C ASP A 151 -9.84 2.84 -0.67
N VAL A 152 -9.43 1.74 -1.30
CA VAL A 152 -8.14 1.64 -1.99
C VAL A 152 -8.16 2.54 -3.21
N VAL A 153 -7.32 3.56 -3.20
CA VAL A 153 -7.15 4.51 -4.30
C VAL A 153 -5.73 4.49 -4.82
N PRO A 154 -5.51 4.68 -6.14
CA PRO A 154 -4.17 4.88 -6.67
C PRO A 154 -3.53 6.14 -6.09
N VAL A 155 -2.22 6.09 -5.83
CA VAL A 155 -1.43 7.25 -5.41
C VAL A 155 -0.15 7.33 -6.24
N PRO A 156 0.51 8.51 -6.34
CA PRO A 156 1.78 8.61 -7.04
C PRO A 156 2.83 7.69 -6.40
N PRO A 157 3.51 6.82 -7.17
CA PRO A 157 4.40 5.81 -6.62
C PRO A 157 5.72 6.38 -6.10
N GLY A 158 6.13 7.57 -6.55
CA GLY A 158 7.42 8.17 -6.22
C GLY A 158 8.42 8.11 -7.38
N PRO A 159 9.67 8.58 -7.16
CA PRO A 159 10.64 8.82 -8.23
C PRO A 159 11.18 7.54 -8.89
N LEU A 160 11.02 6.38 -8.25
CA LEU A 160 11.51 5.10 -8.74
C LEU A 160 10.47 4.37 -9.63
N GLY A 161 9.30 4.97 -9.85
CA GLY A 161 8.26 4.42 -10.71
C GLY A 161 7.48 3.26 -10.08
N GLY A 162 6.90 2.41 -10.92
CA GLY A 162 5.98 1.35 -10.51
C GLY A 162 4.55 1.83 -10.34
N VAL A 163 3.81 1.13 -9.48
CA VAL A 163 2.42 1.41 -9.11
C VAL A 163 2.31 1.52 -7.59
N ALA A 164 1.39 2.34 -7.12
CA ALA A 164 1.11 2.45 -5.70
C ALA A 164 -0.38 2.70 -5.44
N GLY A 165 -0.82 2.28 -4.26
CA GLY A 165 -2.17 2.52 -3.79
C GLY A 165 -2.19 2.67 -2.27
N CYS A 166 -3.15 3.44 -1.79
CA CYS A 166 -3.42 3.59 -0.36
C CYS A 166 -4.87 3.23 -0.06
N GLY A 167 -5.09 2.55 1.06
CA GLY A 167 -6.42 2.28 1.61
C GLY A 167 -6.42 2.46 3.12
N SER A 168 -7.57 2.18 3.74
CA SER A 168 -7.72 2.33 5.18
C SER A 168 -8.53 1.20 5.81
N SER A 169 -8.26 0.91 7.08
CA SER A 169 -9.11 0.05 7.89
C SER A 169 -9.56 0.79 9.14
N GLN A 170 -10.82 0.64 9.51
CA GLN A 170 -11.33 1.12 10.79
C GLN A 170 -11.37 -0.03 11.79
N SER A 171 -10.86 0.21 12.99
CA SER A 171 -10.97 -0.72 14.12
C SER A 171 -11.45 0.00 15.38
N LYS A 172 -11.58 -0.74 16.49
CA LYS A 172 -11.83 -0.16 17.81
C LYS A 172 -10.68 0.73 18.28
N ASP A 173 -9.47 0.46 17.80
CA ASP A 173 -8.24 1.18 18.16
C ASP A 173 -8.01 2.42 17.26
N GLY A 174 -8.93 2.69 16.35
CA GLY A 174 -8.92 3.85 15.46
C GLY A 174 -8.73 3.49 13.98
N LEU A 175 -8.52 4.55 13.19
CA LEU A 175 -8.24 4.45 11.77
C LEU A 175 -6.77 4.08 11.55
N THR A 176 -6.53 3.10 10.69
CA THR A 176 -5.20 2.74 10.20
C THR A 176 -5.16 2.93 8.70
N LYS A 177 -4.10 3.57 8.19
CA LYS A 177 -3.88 3.71 6.74
C LYS A 177 -2.74 2.83 6.28
N PHE A 178 -2.92 2.25 5.10
CA PHE A 178 -1.96 1.35 4.46
C PHE A 178 -1.65 1.90 3.09
N CYS A 179 -0.38 2.12 2.79
CA CYS A 179 0.08 2.52 1.47
C CYS A 179 1.11 1.51 0.97
N THR A 180 0.88 0.98 -0.23
CA THR A 180 1.72 -0.05 -0.85
C THR A 180 2.31 0.49 -2.12
N TRP A 181 3.60 0.20 -2.38
CA TRP A 181 4.19 0.33 -3.70
C TRP A 181 4.62 -1.03 -4.24
N VAL A 182 4.58 -1.15 -5.56
CA VAL A 182 5.11 -2.29 -6.30
C VAL A 182 5.73 -1.79 -7.59
N ASP A 183 6.96 -2.20 -7.87
CA ASP A 183 7.58 -2.10 -9.20
C ASP A 183 8.16 -3.47 -9.59
N ASP A 184 8.96 -3.52 -10.66
CA ASP A 184 9.52 -4.77 -11.18
C ASP A 184 10.58 -5.41 -10.25
N HIS A 185 11.00 -4.69 -9.19
CA HIS A 185 12.10 -5.07 -8.31
C HIS A 185 11.75 -5.00 -6.82
N THR A 186 10.68 -4.32 -6.42
CA THR A 186 10.31 -4.20 -5.01
C THR A 186 8.80 -4.31 -4.77
N ILE A 187 8.47 -4.84 -3.60
CA ILE A 187 7.14 -4.80 -3.01
C ILE A 187 7.32 -4.21 -1.61
N GLY A 188 6.59 -3.15 -1.29
CA GLY A 188 6.67 -2.56 0.04
C GLY A 188 5.37 -1.96 0.51
N MET A 189 5.25 -1.82 1.82
CA MET A 189 4.08 -1.28 2.50
C MET A 189 4.49 -0.40 3.68
N VAL A 190 3.79 0.71 3.82
CA VAL A 190 3.81 1.60 4.97
C VAL A 190 2.45 1.54 5.64
N THR A 191 2.43 1.27 6.95
CA THR A 191 1.22 1.29 7.77
C THR A 191 1.31 2.41 8.79
N PHE A 192 0.31 3.29 8.82
CA PHE A 192 0.24 4.42 9.74
C PHE A 192 -0.85 4.17 10.80
N ILE A 193 -0.44 4.14 12.06
CA ILE A 193 -1.32 3.88 13.22
C ILE A 193 -1.33 5.12 14.12
N GLY A 194 -2.52 5.50 14.61
CA GLY A 194 -2.69 6.61 15.57
C GLY A 194 -2.58 8.01 14.97
N PHE A 195 -2.51 8.11 13.63
CA PHE A 195 -2.48 9.39 12.94
C PHE A 195 -3.89 10.00 12.83
N PRO A 196 -4.03 11.33 12.97
CA PRO A 196 -5.31 12.00 12.76
C PRO A 196 -5.69 11.96 11.27
N GLN A 197 -7.00 11.92 10.99
CA GLN A 197 -7.54 11.89 9.61
C GLN A 197 -7.13 13.10 8.77
N SER A 198 -6.86 14.24 9.41
CA SER A 198 -6.44 15.48 8.75
C SER A 198 -5.00 15.43 8.21
N HIS A 199 -4.21 14.42 8.56
CA HIS A 199 -2.83 14.30 8.07
C HIS A 199 -2.83 13.66 6.69
N ASP A 200 -2.27 14.36 5.69
CA ASP A 200 -1.98 13.75 4.39
C ASP A 200 -0.79 12.78 4.51
N GLN A 201 -1.09 11.50 4.49
CA GLN A 201 -0.10 10.43 4.62
C GLN A 201 0.48 10.01 3.25
N HIS A 202 -0.04 10.52 2.14
CA HIS A 202 0.49 10.18 0.80
C HIS A 202 1.87 10.81 0.58
N ASP A 203 2.09 12.03 1.07
CA ASP A 203 3.40 12.67 1.00
C ASP A 203 4.43 12.00 1.91
N LEU A 204 4.02 11.65 3.14
CA LEU A 204 4.86 10.87 4.04
C LEU A 204 5.22 9.51 3.44
N PHE A 205 4.25 8.82 2.83
CA PHE A 205 4.49 7.55 2.15
C PHE A 205 5.61 7.65 1.11
N ARG A 206 5.58 8.68 0.25
CA ARG A 206 6.62 8.87 -0.78
C ARG A 206 8.00 9.17 -0.18
N GLN A 207 8.04 9.97 0.89
CA GLN A 207 9.29 10.26 1.61
C GLN A 207 9.86 8.99 2.26
N ILE A 208 9.02 8.21 2.93
CA ILE A 208 9.39 6.95 3.58
C ILE A 208 9.93 5.96 2.55
N ARG A 209 9.25 5.79 1.40
CA ARG A 209 9.74 4.93 0.31
C ARG A 209 11.13 5.37 -0.14
N ALA A 210 11.35 6.68 -0.33
CA ALA A 210 12.63 7.22 -0.79
C ALA A 210 13.78 7.04 0.22
N GLU A 211 13.50 6.92 1.52
CA GLU A 211 14.51 6.60 2.55
C GLU A 211 14.84 5.10 2.63
N PHE A 212 13.95 4.25 2.13
CA PHE A 212 14.07 2.80 2.24
C PHE A 212 14.60 2.16 0.97
N GLU A 213 14.16 2.64 -0.19
CA GLU A 213 14.41 2.01 -1.48
C GLU A 213 15.50 2.72 -2.26
N HIS A 214 16.55 1.96 -2.59
CA HIS A 214 17.71 2.46 -3.30
C HIS A 214 18.11 1.52 -4.42
N ARG A 215 18.82 2.06 -5.41
CA ARG A 215 19.54 1.23 -6.38
C ARG A 215 20.66 0.50 -5.64
N ALA A 216 20.79 -0.80 -5.88
CA ALA A 216 21.90 -1.58 -5.37
C ALA A 216 23.24 -1.01 -5.92
N PRO A 217 24.31 -1.03 -5.12
CA PRO A 217 25.64 -0.59 -5.54
C PRO A 217 26.24 -1.47 -6.64
#